data_AF-A0A939X6A4-F1
#
_entry.id   AF-A0A939X6A4-F1
#
_cell.length_a   1.000
_cell.length_b   1.000
_cell.length_c   1.000
_cell.angle_alpha   90.00
_cell.angle_beta   90.00
_cell.angle_gamma   90.00
#
_symmetry.space_group_name_H-M   'P 1'
#
loop_
_entity.id
_entity.type
_entity.pdbx_description
1 polymer ?
#
loop_
_entity_poly.entity_id
_entity_poly.type
_entity_poly.pdbx_seq_one_letter_code
_entity_poly.pdbx_strand_id
1 'polypeptide(L)'
;MLILFPAAALFFANGLSRDVLFPNKHTACFLAFWGLVLGALYCACDWIFFLPVHFAVYSYIKEFLSLCIAEVFIPFVLCLVPLAVLFRESFKYKLRTFAYILFGFYAVQLPYFIMERYSILSPFLLFIRPVLELGLCISVYNIFALLQPSASGKGIARGIVTVPLFVIMFFAPTVIETAWFLGADAQIWAILSVVYIFISFAALPLLAKSAAKTLE
;
A
#
# COMPACT_ATOMS: atom_id res chain seq x y z
N MET A 1 -2.84 -5.86 12.86
CA MET A 1 -1.77 -5.30 13.72
C MET A 1 -0.56 -6.23 13.87
N LEU A 2 -0.77 -7.52 14.14
CA LEU A 2 0.30 -8.47 14.51
C LEU A 2 1.35 -8.75 13.43
N ILE A 3 1.09 -8.47 12.15
CA ILE A 3 2.04 -8.75 11.06
C ILE A 3 2.70 -7.48 10.55
N LEU A 4 1.95 -6.37 10.41
CA LEU A 4 2.50 -5.14 9.84
C LEU A 4 3.53 -4.48 10.76
N PHE A 5 3.30 -4.47 12.07
CA PHE A 5 4.26 -3.87 13.00
C PHE A 5 5.56 -4.67 13.11
N PRO A 6 5.54 -6.02 13.21
CA PRO A 6 6.76 -6.82 13.11
C PRO A 6 7.40 -6.79 11.72
N ALA A 7 6.62 -6.76 10.63
CA ALA A 7 7.17 -6.57 9.30
C ALA A 7 7.83 -5.20 9.16
N ALA A 8 7.24 -4.16 9.75
CA ALA A 8 7.82 -2.84 9.80
C ALA A 8 9.09 -2.82 10.65
N ALA A 9 9.05 -3.41 11.84
CA ALA A 9 10.21 -3.57 12.70
C ALA A 9 11.33 -4.37 12.02
N LEU A 10 11.02 -5.45 11.30
CA LEU A 10 11.97 -6.22 10.48
C LEU A 10 12.51 -5.38 9.33
N PHE A 11 11.66 -4.60 8.66
CA PHE A 11 12.06 -3.68 7.60
C PHE A 11 13.01 -2.60 8.13
N PHE A 12 12.73 -2.00 9.29
CA PHE A 12 13.60 -1.04 9.96
C PHE A 12 14.89 -1.68 10.50
N ALA A 13 14.81 -2.88 11.06
CA ALA A 13 15.94 -3.55 11.69
C ALA A 13 16.91 -4.15 10.67
N ASN A 14 16.40 -4.69 9.56
CA ASN A 14 17.22 -5.41 8.58
C ASN A 14 17.41 -4.64 7.27
N GLY A 15 16.48 -3.75 6.90
CA GLY A 15 16.38 -3.21 5.55
C GLY A 15 16.14 -4.34 4.54
N LEU A 16 15.48 -4.06 3.41
CA LEU A 16 15.60 -4.93 2.25
C LEU A 16 17.04 -4.80 1.71
N SER A 17 18.02 -5.39 2.39
CA SER A 17 19.47 -5.22 2.17
C SER A 17 20.00 -5.86 0.88
N ARG A 18 19.12 -6.15 -0.07
CA ARG A 18 19.45 -6.73 -1.38
C ARG A 18 18.68 -6.13 -2.56
N ASP A 19 17.94 -5.05 -2.36
CA ASP A 19 17.32 -4.36 -3.49
C ASP A 19 18.33 -3.44 -4.16
N VAL A 20 18.57 -3.69 -5.45
CA VAL A 20 19.44 -2.99 -6.43
C VAL A 20 19.18 -1.48 -6.50
N LEU A 21 18.17 -0.99 -5.80
CA LEU A 21 17.56 0.32 -5.96
C LEU A 21 17.98 1.32 -4.88
N PHE A 22 18.41 0.84 -3.71
CA PHE A 22 19.00 1.66 -2.66
C PHE A 22 20.15 0.91 -1.96
N PRO A 23 21.41 1.25 -2.25
CA PRO A 23 22.56 0.63 -1.58
C PRO A 23 22.65 0.97 -0.09
N ASN A 24 21.81 1.91 0.41
CA ASN A 24 21.89 2.42 1.77
C ASN A 24 20.62 2.12 2.58
N LYS A 25 20.72 1.11 3.45
CA LYS A 25 19.72 0.72 4.46
C LYS A 25 19.22 1.91 5.30
N HIS A 26 20.08 2.89 5.58
CA HIS A 26 19.72 4.05 6.40
C HIS A 26 18.68 4.95 5.72
N THR A 27 18.75 5.11 4.39
CA THR A 27 17.77 5.92 3.65
C THR A 27 16.39 5.29 3.68
N ALA A 28 16.29 3.97 3.52
CA ALA A 28 15.02 3.24 3.61
C ALA A 28 14.39 3.36 5.02
N CYS A 29 15.21 3.23 6.07
CA CYS A 29 14.76 3.41 7.45
C CYS A 29 14.30 4.83 7.72
N PHE A 30 15.04 5.84 7.23
CA PHE A 30 14.66 7.24 7.37
C PHE A 30 13.32 7.56 6.69
N LEU A 31 13.11 7.05 5.48
CA LEU A 31 11.87 7.22 4.73
C LEU A 31 10.69 6.57 5.46
N ALA A 32 10.84 5.32 5.90
CA ALA A 32 9.79 4.65 6.64
C ALA A 32 9.52 5.32 8.00
N PHE A 33 10.52 5.93 8.65
CA PHE A 33 10.33 6.72 9.87
C PHE A 33 9.47 7.96 9.60
N TRP A 34 9.73 8.68 8.52
CA TRP A 34 8.84 9.78 8.10
C TRP A 34 7.43 9.30 7.76
N GLY A 35 7.30 8.10 7.19
CA GLY A 35 6.01 7.42 7.05
C GLY A 35 5.28 7.26 8.38
N LEU A 36 5.95 6.73 9.40
CA LEU A 36 5.39 6.60 10.76
C LEU A 36 4.93 7.95 11.32
N VAL A 37 5.77 8.99 11.18
CA VAL A 37 5.43 10.35 11.66
C VAL A 37 4.20 10.90 10.95
N LEU A 38 4.12 10.77 9.62
CA LEU A 38 2.95 11.19 8.85
C LEU A 38 1.70 10.41 9.25
N GLY A 39 1.82 9.10 9.47
CA GLY A 39 0.74 8.26 9.96
C GLY A 39 0.25 8.69 11.34
N ALA A 40 1.16 8.96 12.26
CA ALA A 40 0.83 9.44 13.61
C ALA A 40 0.16 10.81 13.58
N LEU A 41 0.65 11.75 12.77
CA LEU A 41 0.02 13.07 12.59
C LEU A 41 -1.38 12.94 11.99
N TYR A 42 -1.55 12.08 11.00
CA TYR A 42 -2.86 11.81 10.41
C TYR A 42 -3.85 11.24 11.45
N CYS A 43 -3.43 10.25 12.24
CA CYS A 43 -4.28 9.67 13.28
C CYS A 43 -4.60 10.69 14.39
N ALA A 44 -3.64 11.53 14.78
CA ALA A 44 -3.88 12.60 15.75
C ALA A 44 -4.89 13.64 15.23
N CYS A 45 -4.79 14.02 13.95
CA CYS A 45 -5.77 14.88 13.31
C CYS A 45 -7.16 14.23 13.26
N ASP A 46 -7.24 12.97 12.83
CA ASP A 46 -8.50 12.22 12.76
C ASP A 46 -9.19 12.15 14.14
N TRP A 47 -8.42 11.87 15.19
CA TRP A 47 -8.88 11.86 16.58
C TRP A 47 -9.36 13.24 17.07
N ILE A 48 -8.60 14.31 16.80
CA ILE A 48 -8.92 15.67 17.28
C ILE A 48 -10.16 16.23 16.56
N PHE A 49 -10.26 16.00 15.26
CA PHE A 49 -11.32 16.58 14.44
C PHE A 49 -12.55 15.68 14.30
N PHE A 50 -12.55 14.48 14.93
CA PHE A 50 -13.62 13.49 14.86
C PHE A 50 -14.18 13.37 13.44
N LEU A 51 -13.29 13.17 12.46
CA LEU A 51 -13.74 13.01 11.08
C LEU A 51 -14.79 11.88 11.07
N PRO A 52 -16.04 12.14 10.67
CA PRO A 52 -17.10 11.17 10.81
C PRO A 52 -16.82 10.02 9.84
N VAL A 53 -16.26 8.91 10.35
CA VAL A 53 -16.04 7.69 9.57
C VAL A 53 -16.96 6.57 10.03
N HIS A 54 -18.22 6.94 10.28
CA HIS A 54 -19.33 6.01 10.38
C HIS A 54 -20.30 6.30 9.25
N PHE A 55 -20.02 5.74 8.07
CA PHE A 55 -21.07 5.58 7.07
C PHE A 55 -21.69 4.21 7.28
N ALA A 56 -22.58 4.09 8.28
CA ALA A 56 -23.53 2.99 8.31
C ALA A 56 -24.56 3.20 7.18
N VAL A 57 -24.12 3.04 5.93
CA VAL A 57 -24.99 3.05 4.77
C VAL A 57 -24.85 1.70 4.11
N TYR A 58 -25.93 0.92 4.09
CA TYR A 58 -26.04 -0.43 3.50
C TYR A 58 -25.85 -0.45 1.96
N SER A 59 -24.98 0.39 1.41
CA SER A 59 -24.72 0.52 -0.02
C SER A 59 -23.24 0.31 -0.29
N TYR A 60 -22.94 -0.73 -1.07
CA TYR A 60 -21.58 -1.10 -1.49
C TYR A 60 -20.78 0.09 -2.01
N ILE A 61 -21.39 0.92 -2.88
CA ILE A 61 -20.69 2.02 -3.53
C ILE A 61 -20.26 3.09 -2.52
N LYS A 62 -21.11 3.42 -1.54
CA LYS A 62 -20.82 4.44 -0.54
C LYS A 62 -19.71 4.00 0.40
N GLU A 63 -19.76 2.73 0.81
CA GLU A 63 -18.75 2.15 1.69
C GLU A 63 -17.40 2.03 0.99
N PHE A 64 -17.40 1.49 -0.24
CA PHE A 64 -16.22 1.43 -1.09
C PHE A 64 -15.59 2.81 -1.28
N LEU A 65 -16.39 3.83 -1.58
CA LEU A 65 -15.87 5.18 -1.82
C LEU A 65 -15.31 5.81 -0.54
N SER A 66 -15.98 5.61 0.61
CA SER A 66 -15.51 6.09 1.90
C SER A 66 -14.15 5.47 2.27
N LEU A 67 -14.06 4.14 2.18
CA LEU A 67 -12.82 3.41 2.43
C LEU A 67 -11.72 3.80 1.43
N CYS A 68 -12.04 3.97 0.14
CA CYS A 68 -11.06 4.40 -0.86
C CYS A 68 -10.46 5.77 -0.50
N ILE A 69 -11.31 6.71 -0.08
CA ILE A 69 -10.86 8.06 0.28
C ILE A 69 -9.99 8.00 1.55
N ALA A 70 -10.50 7.39 2.61
CA ALA A 70 -9.85 7.39 3.93
C ALA A 70 -8.59 6.53 3.99
N GLU A 71 -8.60 5.39 3.29
CA GLU A 71 -7.58 4.36 3.44
C GLU A 71 -6.63 4.28 2.26
N VAL A 72 -6.96 4.87 1.11
CA VAL A 72 -6.08 4.83 -0.07
C VAL A 72 -5.70 6.23 -0.54
N PHE A 73 -6.66 7.07 -0.93
CA PHE A 73 -6.34 8.38 -1.51
C PHE A 73 -5.66 9.33 -0.54
N ILE A 74 -6.22 9.51 0.67
CA ILE A 74 -5.63 10.40 1.67
C ILE A 74 -4.21 9.94 2.05
N PRO A 75 -3.96 8.66 2.42
CA PRO A 75 -2.61 8.18 2.68
C PRO A 75 -1.65 8.41 1.52
N PHE A 76 -2.09 8.14 0.28
CA PHE A 76 -1.25 8.37 -0.90
C PHE A 76 -0.88 9.84 -1.09
N VAL A 77 -1.84 10.75 -0.98
CA VAL A 77 -1.59 12.19 -1.12
C VAL A 77 -0.68 12.68 0.00
N LEU A 78 -0.95 12.30 1.24
CA LEU A 78 -0.14 12.69 2.41
C LEU A 78 1.28 12.15 2.35
N CYS A 79 1.50 10.96 1.75
CA CYS A 79 2.84 10.41 1.59
C CYS A 79 3.57 10.99 0.35
N LEU A 80 2.85 11.30 -0.73
CA LEU A 80 3.45 11.74 -2.00
C LEU A 80 3.75 13.24 -2.02
N VAL A 81 2.89 14.08 -1.43
CA VAL A 81 3.07 15.55 -1.45
C VAL A 81 4.35 15.98 -0.74
N PRO A 82 4.67 15.51 0.49
CA PRO A 82 5.94 15.84 1.14
C PRO A 82 7.15 15.35 0.36
N LEU A 83 7.07 14.17 -0.27
CA LEU A 83 8.11 13.68 -1.18
C LEU A 83 8.31 14.60 -2.38
N ALA A 84 7.21 15.08 -2.96
CA ALA A 84 7.23 15.96 -4.11
C ALA A 84 7.84 17.33 -3.78
N VAL A 85 7.53 17.88 -2.59
CA VAL A 85 7.93 19.22 -2.14
C VAL A 85 9.34 19.23 -1.53
N LEU A 86 9.69 18.27 -0.68
CA LEU A 86 10.93 18.28 0.11
C LEU A 86 12.14 17.75 -0.66
N PHE A 87 11.94 16.78 -1.56
CA PHE A 87 13.04 16.19 -2.31
C PHE A 87 13.10 16.78 -3.72
N ARG A 88 14.27 17.26 -4.13
CA ARG A 88 14.51 17.73 -5.51
C ARG A 88 14.88 16.60 -6.48
N GLU A 89 14.84 15.37 -5.99
CA GLU A 89 15.16 14.18 -6.76
C GLU A 89 14.19 13.95 -7.93
N SER A 90 14.65 13.16 -8.90
CA SER A 90 13.84 12.80 -10.07
C SER A 90 12.51 12.15 -9.67
N PHE A 91 11.47 12.33 -10.47
CA PHE A 91 10.16 11.71 -10.24
C PHE A 91 10.26 10.18 -10.06
N LYS A 92 11.18 9.53 -10.79
CA LYS A 92 11.46 8.10 -10.66
C LYS A 92 11.97 7.71 -9.26
N TYR A 93 12.82 8.53 -8.66
CA TYR A 93 13.32 8.32 -7.30
C TYR A 93 12.19 8.47 -6.28
N LYS A 94 11.34 9.49 -6.44
CA LYS A 94 10.17 9.73 -5.59
C LYS A 94 9.20 8.55 -5.61
N LEU A 95 8.90 8.00 -6.80
CA LEU A 95 8.02 6.82 -6.92
C LEU A 95 8.59 5.57 -6.26
N ARG A 96 9.91 5.34 -6.35
CA ARG A 96 10.55 4.19 -5.69
C ARG A 96 10.56 4.32 -4.16
N THR A 97 10.76 5.52 -3.66
CA THR A 97 10.81 5.82 -2.22
C THR A 97 9.43 5.90 -1.58
N PHE A 98 8.41 6.20 -2.38
CA PHE A 98 7.03 6.33 -1.96
C PHE A 98 6.48 5.09 -1.24
N ALA A 99 6.78 3.88 -1.74
CA ALA A 99 6.31 2.64 -1.12
C ALA A 99 6.81 2.46 0.33
N TYR A 100 8.02 2.95 0.65
CA TYR A 100 8.58 2.85 1.99
C TYR A 100 7.93 3.82 2.98
N ILE A 101 7.62 5.03 2.52
CA ILE A 101 6.87 6.00 3.33
C ILE A 101 5.45 5.48 3.56
N LEU A 102 4.79 4.98 2.51
CA LEU A 102 3.46 4.41 2.58
C LEU A 102 3.40 3.23 3.56
N PHE A 103 4.40 2.37 3.52
CA PHE A 103 4.54 1.26 4.46
C PHE A 103 4.67 1.72 5.92
N GLY A 104 5.51 2.73 6.20
CA GLY A 104 5.59 3.35 7.52
C GLY A 104 4.27 4.00 7.94
N PHE A 105 3.57 4.65 7.02
CA PHE A 105 2.27 5.27 7.28
C PHE A 105 1.22 4.25 7.71
N TYR A 106 1.04 3.17 6.93
CA TYR A 106 0.09 2.10 7.26
C TYR A 106 0.47 1.33 8.52
N ALA A 107 1.75 1.27 8.90
CA ALA A 107 2.17 0.67 10.16
C ALA A 107 1.62 1.40 11.40
N VAL A 108 1.16 2.65 11.27
CA VAL A 108 0.48 3.41 12.33
C VAL A 108 -1.02 3.53 12.06
N GLN A 109 -1.40 3.94 10.85
CA GLN A 109 -2.79 4.21 10.51
C GLN A 109 -3.68 2.98 10.65
N LEU A 110 -3.24 1.83 10.13
CA LEU A 110 -4.07 0.64 10.10
C LEU A 110 -4.39 0.12 11.52
N PRO A 111 -3.40 -0.02 12.43
CA PRO A 111 -3.68 -0.25 13.85
C PRO A 111 -4.71 0.69 14.46
N TYR A 112 -4.55 1.99 14.22
CA TYR A 112 -5.45 3.02 14.76
C TYR A 112 -6.88 2.84 14.24
N PHE A 113 -7.07 2.64 12.93
CA PHE A 113 -8.39 2.42 12.35
C PHE A 113 -9.06 1.14 12.83
N ILE A 114 -8.30 0.05 12.99
CA ILE A 114 -8.86 -1.21 13.51
C ILE A 114 -9.40 -0.99 14.93
N MET A 115 -8.68 -0.25 15.77
CA MET A 115 -9.07 0.00 17.16
C MET A 115 -10.22 1.01 17.30
N GLU A 116 -10.21 2.07 16.49
CA GLU A 116 -11.17 3.17 16.62
C GLU A 116 -12.47 2.93 15.85
N ARG A 117 -12.40 2.28 14.67
CA ARG A 117 -13.56 2.18 13.76
C ARG A 117 -14.37 0.89 13.91
N TYR A 118 -13.80 -0.16 14.50
CA TYR A 118 -14.47 -1.46 14.59
C TYR A 118 -14.76 -1.81 16.04
N SER A 119 -16.05 -1.96 16.36
CA SER A 119 -16.52 -2.39 17.67
C SER A 119 -16.19 -3.86 17.97
N ILE A 120 -15.93 -4.67 16.93
CA ILE A 120 -15.63 -6.09 17.04
C ILE A 120 -14.35 -6.40 16.25
N LEU A 121 -13.37 -7.00 16.93
CA LEU A 121 -12.15 -7.48 16.32
C LEU A 121 -12.36 -8.85 15.67
N SER A 122 -12.40 -8.88 14.34
CA SER A 122 -12.50 -10.11 13.55
C SER A 122 -11.12 -10.62 13.11
N PRO A 123 -10.99 -11.93 12.78
CA PRO A 123 -9.77 -12.45 12.17
C PRO A 123 -9.39 -11.74 10.86
N PHE A 124 -10.37 -11.27 10.09
CA PHE A 124 -10.13 -10.50 8.88
C PHE A 124 -9.37 -9.20 9.19
N LEU A 125 -9.84 -8.42 10.16
CA LEU A 125 -9.20 -7.16 10.57
C LEU A 125 -7.81 -7.38 11.17
N LEU A 126 -7.63 -8.44 11.95
CA LEU A 126 -6.38 -8.68 12.67
C LEU A 126 -5.26 -9.23 11.78
N PHE A 127 -5.61 -10.08 10.81
CA PHE A 127 -4.64 -10.84 10.00
C PHE A 127 -4.72 -10.50 8.51
N ILE A 128 -5.90 -10.54 7.90
CA ILE A 128 -6.04 -10.45 6.44
C ILE A 128 -5.82 -9.01 5.98
N ARG A 129 -6.53 -8.05 6.56
CA ARG A 129 -6.44 -6.64 6.19
C ARG A 129 -5.01 -6.08 6.23
N PRO A 130 -4.20 -6.33 7.28
CA PRO A 130 -2.78 -5.98 7.27
C PRO A 130 -2.00 -6.59 6.09
N VAL A 131 -2.26 -7.85 5.75
CA VAL A 131 -1.58 -8.48 4.62
C VAL A 131 -2.02 -7.88 3.28
N LEU A 132 -3.28 -7.43 3.16
CA LEU A 132 -3.75 -6.69 2.00
C LEU A 132 -3.02 -5.35 1.84
N GLU A 133 -2.90 -4.55 2.91
CA GLU A 133 -2.19 -3.26 2.85
C GLU A 133 -0.68 -3.42 2.60
N LEU A 134 -0.09 -4.50 3.11
CA LEU A 134 1.29 -4.84 2.76
C LEU A 134 1.41 -5.21 1.28
N GLY A 135 0.45 -5.98 0.76
CA GLY A 135 0.34 -6.30 -0.65
C GLY A 135 0.23 -5.05 -1.53
N LEU A 136 -0.49 -4.03 -1.07
CA LEU A 136 -0.63 -2.74 -1.76
C LEU A 136 0.73 -2.05 -1.86
N CYS A 137 1.45 -1.92 -0.75
CA CYS A 137 2.78 -1.31 -0.72
C CYS A 137 3.75 -2.01 -1.69
N ILE A 138 3.75 -3.35 -1.69
CA ILE A 138 4.60 -4.16 -2.56
C ILE A 138 4.17 -4.01 -4.03
N SER A 139 2.88 -4.00 -4.31
CA SER A 139 2.35 -3.87 -5.67
C SER A 139 2.70 -2.52 -6.27
N VAL A 140 2.53 -1.45 -5.50
CA VAL A 140 2.89 -0.08 -5.88
C VAL A 140 4.38 0.00 -6.23
N TYR A 141 5.25 -0.57 -5.37
CA TYR A 141 6.68 -0.63 -5.62
C TYR A 141 7.02 -1.35 -6.94
N ASN A 142 6.48 -2.55 -7.15
CA ASN A 142 6.78 -3.35 -8.34
C ASN A 142 6.19 -2.75 -9.63
N ILE A 143 5.00 -2.17 -9.57
CA ILE A 143 4.37 -1.53 -10.73
C ILE A 143 5.16 -0.30 -11.15
N PHE A 144 5.64 0.51 -10.20
CA PHE A 144 6.54 1.62 -10.54
C PHE A 144 7.89 1.17 -11.08
N ALA A 145 8.40 0.02 -10.64
CA ALA A 145 9.59 -0.59 -11.24
C ALA A 145 9.33 -1.03 -12.70
N LEU A 146 8.13 -1.57 -13.00
CA LEU A 146 7.73 -1.98 -14.36
C LEU A 146 7.49 -0.79 -15.31
N LEU A 147 7.04 0.36 -14.78
CA LEU A 147 6.80 1.58 -15.54
C LEU A 147 8.08 2.31 -15.96
N GLN A 148 9.25 1.83 -15.57
CA GLN A 148 10.50 2.45 -15.99
C GLN A 148 10.72 2.24 -17.49
N PRO A 149 11.09 3.30 -18.24
CA PRO A 149 11.30 3.17 -19.67
C PRO A 149 12.44 2.18 -19.92
N SER A 150 12.06 1.05 -20.52
CA SER A 150 13.00 0.11 -21.10
C SER A 150 13.76 0.80 -22.23
N ALA A 151 15.09 0.64 -22.29
CA ALA A 151 15.90 1.17 -23.39
C ALA A 151 15.48 0.61 -24.77
N SER A 152 14.78 -0.53 -24.78
CA SER A 152 14.07 -1.02 -25.97
C SER A 152 12.71 -0.35 -26.09
N GLY A 153 12.36 0.18 -27.27
CA GLY A 153 11.10 0.88 -27.61
C GLY A 153 9.77 0.13 -27.36
N LYS A 154 9.77 -0.93 -26.54
CA LYS A 154 8.62 -1.64 -25.96
C LYS A 154 7.96 -0.91 -24.77
N GLY A 155 8.46 0.28 -24.40
CA GLY A 155 7.96 1.05 -23.24
C GLY A 155 6.46 1.41 -23.32
N ILE A 156 5.93 1.68 -24.52
CA ILE A 156 4.52 2.06 -24.72
C ILE A 156 3.59 0.86 -24.46
N ALA A 157 3.91 -0.32 -25.01
CA ALA A 157 3.11 -1.54 -24.82
C ALA A 157 3.09 -2.00 -23.35
N ARG A 158 4.21 -1.85 -22.64
CA ARG A 158 4.26 -2.12 -21.19
C ARG A 158 3.38 -1.15 -20.42
N GLY A 159 3.45 0.16 -20.72
CA GLY A 159 2.63 1.19 -20.06
C GLY A 159 1.12 0.97 -20.19
N ILE A 160 0.64 0.53 -21.35
CA ILE A 160 -0.78 0.24 -21.59
C ILE A 160 -1.29 -0.89 -20.67
N VAL A 161 -0.47 -1.90 -20.38
CA VAL A 161 -0.85 -3.02 -19.49
C VAL A 161 -0.61 -2.69 -18.01
N THR A 162 0.37 -1.83 -17.70
CA THR A 162 0.69 -1.51 -16.29
C THR A 162 -0.32 -0.56 -15.65
N VAL A 163 -0.96 0.33 -16.43
CA VAL A 163 -1.96 1.28 -15.88
C VAL A 163 -3.22 0.57 -15.37
N PRO A 164 -3.87 -0.34 -16.12
CA PRO A 164 -5.01 -1.11 -15.61
C PRO A 164 -4.62 -1.97 -14.39
N LEU A 165 -3.42 -2.57 -14.43
CA LEU A 165 -2.90 -3.36 -13.32
C LEU A 165 -2.71 -2.50 -12.06
N PHE A 166 -2.20 -1.28 -12.20
CA PHE A 166 -2.10 -0.32 -11.09
C PHE A 166 -3.47 -0.05 -10.48
N VAL A 167 -4.46 0.29 -11.30
CA VAL A 167 -5.83 0.57 -10.85
C VAL A 167 -6.42 -0.61 -10.09
N ILE A 168 -6.29 -1.83 -10.62
CA ILE A 168 -6.80 -3.04 -9.97
C ILE A 168 -6.11 -3.26 -8.63
N MET A 169 -4.78 -3.22 -8.60
CA MET A 169 -4.02 -3.50 -7.37
C MET A 169 -4.20 -2.42 -6.30
N PHE A 170 -4.49 -1.19 -6.74
CA PHE A 170 -4.74 -0.05 -5.88
C PHE A 170 -6.10 -0.14 -5.17
N PHE A 171 -7.15 -0.57 -5.86
CA PHE A 171 -8.50 -0.66 -5.29
C PHE A 171 -8.84 -2.04 -4.70
N ALA A 172 -8.09 -3.09 -5.02
CA ALA A 172 -8.39 -4.45 -4.59
C ALA A 172 -8.50 -4.61 -3.05
N PRO A 173 -7.60 -4.06 -2.20
CA PRO A 173 -7.75 -4.13 -0.74
C PRO A 173 -9.10 -3.60 -0.28
N THR A 174 -9.49 -2.42 -0.78
CA THR A 174 -10.75 -1.77 -0.44
C THR A 174 -11.98 -2.54 -0.94
N VAL A 175 -11.92 -3.11 -2.14
CA VAL A 175 -12.98 -3.99 -2.67
C VAL A 175 -13.18 -5.21 -1.76
N ILE A 176 -12.08 -5.86 -1.37
CA ILE A 176 -12.11 -7.05 -0.51
C ILE A 176 -12.66 -6.70 0.87
N GLU A 177 -12.21 -5.59 1.45
CA GLU A 177 -12.70 -5.12 2.75
C GLU A 177 -14.17 -4.73 2.70
N THR A 178 -14.62 -4.03 1.65
CA THR A 178 -16.03 -3.67 1.48
C THR A 178 -16.91 -4.92 1.36
N ALA A 179 -16.46 -5.93 0.60
CA ALA A 179 -17.17 -7.20 0.46
C ALA A 179 -17.27 -7.94 1.79
N TRP A 180 -16.17 -8.02 2.55
CA TRP A 180 -16.16 -8.61 3.89
C TRP A 180 -17.11 -7.86 4.85
N PHE A 181 -17.03 -6.53 4.87
CA PHE A 181 -17.81 -5.68 5.77
C PHE A 181 -19.32 -5.79 5.53
N LEU A 182 -19.74 -5.88 4.27
CA LEU A 182 -21.16 -6.04 3.90
C LEU A 182 -21.66 -7.48 4.02
N GLY A 183 -20.87 -8.39 4.58
CA GLY A 183 -21.28 -9.77 4.83
C GLY A 183 -21.36 -10.63 3.57
N ALA A 184 -20.54 -10.36 2.55
CA ALA A 184 -20.38 -11.28 1.43
C ALA A 184 -19.91 -12.65 1.92
N ASP A 185 -20.24 -13.69 1.15
CA ASP A 185 -19.86 -15.07 1.47
C ASP A 185 -18.34 -15.18 1.75
N ALA A 186 -17.99 -15.94 2.80
CA ALA A 186 -16.62 -16.09 3.26
C ALA A 186 -15.67 -16.57 2.16
N GLN A 187 -16.14 -17.43 1.26
CA GLN A 187 -15.34 -17.95 0.15
C GLN A 187 -15.00 -16.85 -0.85
N ILE A 188 -15.91 -15.89 -1.09
CA ILE A 188 -15.72 -14.83 -2.08
C ILE A 188 -14.56 -13.93 -1.65
N TRP A 189 -14.63 -13.30 -0.47
CA TRP A 189 -13.57 -12.38 -0.06
C TRP A 189 -12.28 -13.12 0.30
N ALA A 190 -12.34 -14.39 0.72
CA ALA A 190 -11.13 -15.19 0.96
C ALA A 190 -10.40 -15.52 -0.35
N ILE A 191 -11.10 -15.95 -1.39
CA ILE A 191 -10.50 -16.22 -2.72
C ILE A 191 -9.90 -14.93 -3.28
N LEU A 192 -10.63 -13.81 -3.23
CA LEU A 192 -10.11 -12.53 -3.69
C LEU A 192 -8.85 -12.11 -2.91
N SER A 193 -8.82 -12.32 -1.59
CA SER A 193 -7.64 -12.06 -0.75
C SER A 193 -6.46 -12.92 -1.19
N VAL A 194 -6.64 -14.23 -1.36
CA VAL A 194 -5.58 -15.15 -1.76
C VAL A 194 -5.03 -14.79 -3.14
N VAL A 195 -5.90 -14.53 -4.11
CA VAL A 195 -5.50 -14.12 -5.47
C VAL A 195 -4.71 -12.82 -5.42
N TYR A 196 -5.21 -11.81 -4.70
CA TYR A 196 -4.54 -10.53 -4.55
C TYR A 196 -3.15 -10.66 -3.89
N ILE A 197 -3.05 -11.43 -2.81
CA ILE A 197 -1.80 -11.68 -2.09
C ILE A 197 -0.81 -12.42 -3.00
N PHE A 198 -1.25 -13.44 -3.73
CA PHE A 198 -0.40 -14.14 -4.68
C PHE A 198 0.15 -13.21 -5.76
N ILE A 199 -0.71 -12.35 -6.33
CA ILE A 199 -0.29 -11.39 -7.35
C ILE A 199 0.73 -10.39 -6.75
N SER A 200 0.45 -9.86 -5.56
CA SER A 200 1.28 -8.86 -4.89
C SER A 200 2.65 -9.38 -4.48
N PHE A 201 2.71 -10.56 -3.87
CA PHE A 201 3.94 -11.10 -3.25
C PHE A 201 4.75 -12.03 -4.16
N ALA A 202 4.12 -12.63 -5.19
CA ALA A 202 4.80 -13.56 -6.08
C ALA A 202 4.82 -13.06 -7.53
N ALA A 203 3.65 -12.87 -8.16
CA ALA A 203 3.60 -12.63 -9.60
C ALA A 203 4.25 -11.29 -10.00
N LEU A 204 3.88 -10.19 -9.35
CA LEU A 204 4.43 -8.86 -9.63
C LEU A 204 5.95 -8.78 -9.38
N PRO A 205 6.49 -9.24 -8.25
CA PRO A 205 7.93 -9.29 -8.03
C PRO A 205 8.70 -10.11 -9.06
N LEU A 206 8.15 -11.25 -9.51
CA LEU A 206 8.77 -12.08 -10.54
C LEU A 206 8.79 -11.36 -11.90
N LEU A 207 7.69 -10.70 -12.27
CA LEU A 207 7.59 -9.90 -13.49
C LEU A 207 8.56 -8.71 -13.47
N ALA A 208 8.63 -7.98 -12.36
CA ALA A 208 9.56 -6.86 -12.19
C ALA A 208 11.03 -7.31 -12.30
N LYS A 209 11.39 -8.44 -11.68
CA LYS A 209 12.74 -9.03 -11.80
C LYS A 209 13.07 -9.46 -13.23
N SER A 210 12.12 -10.08 -13.95
CA SER A 210 12.33 -10.47 -15.34
C SER A 210 12.51 -9.24 -16.25
N ALA A 211 11.80 -8.16 -15.99
CA ALA A 211 11.94 -6.92 -16.75
C ALA A 211 13.30 -6.25 -16.51
N ALA A 212 13.82 -6.31 -15.27
CA ALA A 212 15.13 -5.78 -14.93
C ALA A 212 16.27 -6.53 -15.63
N LYS A 213 16.22 -7.87 -15.68
CA LYS A 213 17.24 -8.70 -16.37
C LYS A 213 17.35 -8.46 -17.87
N THR A 214 16.28 -7.98 -18.52
CA THR A 214 16.31 -7.66 -19.96
C THR A 214 17.01 -6.34 -20.30
N LEU A 215 17.55 -5.63 -19.31
CA LEU A 215 18.25 -4.34 -19.45
C LEU A 215 19.76 -4.42 -19.21
N GLU A 216 20.26 -5.57 -18.75
CA GLU A 216 21.69 -5.91 -18.67
C GLU A 216 22.14 -6.61 -19.96
#